data_AF-A0A2E2N7K3-F1
#
_entry.id   AF-A0A2E2N7K3-F1
#
_cell.length_a   1.000
_cell.length_b   1.000
_cell.length_c   1.000
_cell.angle_alpha   90.00
_cell.angle_beta   90.00
_cell.angle_gamma   90.00
#
_symmetry.space_group_name_H-M   'P 1'
#
loop_
_entity.id
_entity.type
_entity.pdbx_description
1 polymer ?
#
loop_
_entity_poly.entity_id
_entity_poly.type
_entity_poly.pdbx_seq_one_letter_code
_entity_poly.pdbx_strand_id
1 'polypeptide(L)'
;MTLLGEVTTQKSRGQFGDAAEEDDDPDVGAVPLGNRVKRWFKQSGLTAAMLEPIFHHEGGKVQIIAAEVPGNGKKAQTKNCYLLEGARCFLEKDEAKFAEADVVALCKHLGCHDSANHATNRKSLGNVVTGTKDSGFTLPAPGLKEAAALIKEMATS
;
A
#
# COMPACT_ATOMS: atom_id res chain seq x y z
N MET A 1 -11.67 -19.64 61.61
CA MET A 1 -11.92 -18.98 60.31
C MET A 1 -12.04 -17.50 60.59
N THR A 2 -10.99 -16.74 60.27
CA THR A 2 -10.94 -15.29 60.42
C THR A 2 -10.06 -14.76 59.30
N LEU A 3 -10.69 -13.98 58.40
CA LEU A 3 -10.10 -13.21 57.30
C LEU A 3 -9.18 -12.09 57.85
N LEU A 4 -8.07 -11.81 57.15
CA LEU A 4 -7.27 -10.57 57.12
C LEU A 4 -6.03 -10.87 56.25
N GLY A 5 -5.60 -10.14 55.23
CA GLY A 5 -6.04 -8.91 54.59
C GLY A 5 -5.23 -8.77 53.29
N GLU A 6 -5.91 -8.29 52.25
CA GLU A 6 -5.43 -8.11 50.89
C GLU A 6 -4.75 -6.73 50.78
N VAL A 7 -3.48 -6.70 50.36
CA VAL A 7 -2.77 -5.45 50.03
C VAL A 7 -2.95 -5.16 48.55
N THR A 8 -3.89 -4.28 48.26
CA THR A 8 -4.05 -3.62 46.96
C THR A 8 -2.91 -2.65 46.74
N THR A 9 -2.03 -2.92 45.78
CA THR A 9 -1.11 -1.91 45.24
C THR A 9 -1.74 -1.27 44.01
N GLN A 10 -2.07 0.00 44.17
CA GLN A 10 -2.57 0.95 43.19
C GLN A 10 -1.41 1.44 42.30
N LYS A 11 -1.55 1.42 40.97
CA LYS A 11 -0.81 2.36 40.11
C LYS A 11 -1.58 2.72 38.84
N SER A 12 -2.40 3.74 39.03
CA SER A 12 -2.59 4.92 38.19
C SER A 12 -2.13 4.93 36.71
N ARG A 13 -3.04 5.50 35.91
CA ARG A 13 -2.84 6.49 34.84
C ARG A 13 -2.95 5.95 33.40
N GLY A 14 -4.06 6.31 32.77
CA GLY A 14 -4.31 6.12 31.34
C GLY A 14 -5.74 6.45 30.95
N GLN A 15 -6.18 7.66 31.28
CA GLN A 15 -7.40 8.25 30.74
C GLN A 15 -7.16 8.52 29.26
N PHE A 16 -7.51 7.56 28.40
CA PHE A 16 -7.61 7.81 26.97
C PHE A 16 -8.98 8.40 26.72
N GLY A 17 -8.98 9.71 26.46
CA GLY A 17 -10.13 10.43 25.99
C GLY A 17 -10.66 9.77 24.72
N ASP A 18 -11.94 9.41 24.79
CA ASP A 18 -12.81 9.26 23.65
C ASP A 18 -12.90 10.64 22.97
N ALA A 19 -11.94 10.90 22.09
CA ALA A 19 -12.08 11.93 21.09
C ALA A 19 -12.71 11.23 19.89
N ALA A 20 -14.01 11.44 19.72
CA ALA A 20 -14.64 11.32 18.42
C ALA A 20 -13.85 12.25 17.47
N GLU A 21 -12.87 11.68 16.77
CA GLU A 21 -12.25 12.34 15.64
C GLU A 21 -13.38 12.59 14.65
N GLU A 22 -13.70 13.87 14.42
CA GLU A 22 -14.50 14.24 13.25
C GLU A 22 -13.83 13.57 12.05
N ASP A 23 -14.57 12.63 11.47
CA ASP A 23 -14.16 11.83 10.32
C ASP A 23 -14.09 12.76 9.11
N ASP A 24 -13.02 13.56 9.06
CA ASP A 24 -12.49 14.14 7.83
C ASP A 24 -11.91 12.96 7.06
N ASP A 25 -12.86 12.18 6.52
CA ASP A 25 -12.62 11.13 5.56
C ASP A 25 -12.02 11.86 4.36
N PRO A 26 -10.80 11.50 3.90
CA PRO A 26 -10.29 12.09 2.69
C PRO A 26 -11.36 11.86 1.61
N ASP A 27 -11.83 12.94 0.96
CA ASP A 27 -12.80 12.88 -0.12
C ASP A 27 -12.15 12.15 -1.30
N VAL A 28 -12.14 10.81 -1.26
CA VAL A 28 -11.53 9.94 -2.27
C VAL A 28 -12.54 9.57 -3.37
N GLY A 29 -13.53 10.44 -3.60
CA GLY A 29 -14.74 10.08 -4.31
C GLY A 29 -15.54 9.00 -3.55
N ALA A 30 -16.66 8.57 -4.10
CA ALA A 30 -17.61 7.64 -3.47
C ALA A 30 -17.09 6.19 -3.23
N VAL A 31 -15.77 5.99 -3.14
CA VAL A 31 -15.13 4.69 -2.93
C VAL A 31 -15.00 4.42 -1.43
N PRO A 32 -15.64 3.37 -0.88
CA PRO A 32 -15.43 2.98 0.51
C PRO A 32 -13.99 2.46 0.67
N LEU A 33 -13.13 3.27 1.29
CA LEU A 33 -11.76 2.87 1.61
C LEU A 33 -11.66 2.17 2.96
N GLY A 34 -10.76 1.20 3.06
CA GLY A 34 -10.43 0.56 4.33
C GLY A 34 -9.69 1.50 5.28
N ASN A 35 -9.76 1.21 6.59
CA ASN A 35 -9.20 2.07 7.64
C ASN A 35 -7.67 2.25 7.52
N ARG A 36 -6.94 1.22 7.06
CA ARG A 36 -5.49 1.31 6.90
C ARG A 36 -5.15 2.16 5.68
N VAL A 37 -5.92 2.05 4.61
CA VAL A 37 -5.79 2.90 3.42
C VAL A 37 -6.02 4.36 3.79
N LYS A 38 -7.11 4.69 4.50
CA LYS A 38 -7.37 6.06 4.97
C LYS A 38 -6.20 6.64 5.76
N ARG A 39 -5.65 5.85 6.71
CA ARG A 39 -4.47 6.25 7.47
C ARG A 39 -3.25 6.46 6.59
N TRP A 40 -3.01 5.59 5.61
CA TRP A 40 -1.91 5.72 4.67
C TRP A 40 -2.04 6.98 3.80
N PHE A 41 -3.25 7.35 3.37
CA PHE A 41 -3.49 8.62 2.69
C PHE A 41 -3.12 9.81 3.55
N LYS A 42 -3.62 9.85 4.80
CA LYS A 42 -3.33 10.92 5.77
C LYS A 42 -1.81 11.04 6.02
N GLN A 43 -1.11 9.91 6.19
CA GLN A 43 0.34 9.91 6.42
C GLN A 43 1.16 10.30 5.18
N SER A 44 0.67 9.94 4.00
CA SER A 44 1.40 10.15 2.75
C SER A 44 1.05 11.48 2.09
N GLY A 45 -0.06 12.12 2.45
CA GLY A 45 -0.58 13.30 1.74
C GLY A 45 -1.01 12.96 0.30
N LEU A 46 -1.59 11.78 0.10
CA LEU A 46 -2.22 11.41 -1.17
C LEU A 46 -3.64 11.98 -1.22
N THR A 47 -4.09 12.33 -2.42
CA THR A 47 -5.45 12.81 -2.68
C THR A 47 -6.11 11.92 -3.73
N ALA A 48 -7.45 11.92 -3.81
CA ALA A 48 -8.18 11.19 -4.85
C ALA A 48 -7.72 11.55 -6.26
N ALA A 49 -7.56 12.85 -6.51
CA ALA A 49 -7.17 13.39 -7.80
C ALA A 49 -5.81 12.84 -8.28
N MET A 50 -4.90 12.50 -7.35
CA MET A 50 -3.62 11.87 -7.70
C MET A 50 -3.77 10.41 -8.15
N LEU A 51 -4.84 9.73 -7.73
CA LEU A 51 -5.08 8.33 -8.06
C LEU A 51 -5.90 8.16 -9.33
N GLU A 52 -6.81 9.07 -9.64
CA GLU A 52 -7.68 9.02 -10.83
C GLU A 52 -6.95 8.68 -12.15
N PRO A 53 -5.78 9.27 -12.48
CA PRO A 53 -5.08 8.92 -13.73
C PRO A 53 -4.34 7.57 -13.68
N ILE A 54 -4.19 6.98 -12.49
CA ILE A 54 -3.37 5.77 -12.26
C ILE A 54 -4.24 4.56 -12.00
N PHE A 55 -5.34 4.73 -11.27
CA PHE A 55 -6.22 3.67 -10.80
C PHE A 55 -7.67 3.96 -11.20
N HIS A 56 -8.33 2.94 -11.72
CA HIS A 56 -9.76 2.95 -11.96
C HIS A 56 -10.47 2.07 -10.92
N HIS A 57 -11.45 2.65 -10.25
CA HIS A 57 -12.26 1.97 -9.24
C HIS A 57 -13.64 1.64 -9.82
N GLU A 58 -13.97 0.36 -9.93
CA GLU A 58 -15.28 -0.09 -10.41
C GLU A 58 -15.74 -1.31 -9.63
N GLY A 59 -16.94 -1.24 -9.02
CA GLY A 59 -17.57 -2.39 -8.37
C GLY A 59 -16.75 -3.02 -7.24
N GLY A 60 -15.98 -2.23 -6.49
CA GLY A 60 -15.11 -2.72 -5.42
C GLY A 60 -13.82 -3.37 -5.91
N LYS A 61 -13.48 -3.24 -7.20
CA LYS A 61 -12.20 -3.65 -7.77
C LYS A 61 -11.38 -2.44 -8.16
N VAL A 62 -10.06 -2.56 -8.03
CA VAL A 62 -9.13 -1.52 -8.42
C VAL A 62 -8.26 -2.04 -9.56
N GLN A 63 -8.27 -1.34 -10.69
CA GLN A 63 -7.47 -1.65 -11.87
C GLN A 63 -6.45 -0.54 -12.09
N ILE A 64 -5.24 -0.89 -12.54
CA ILE A 64 -4.23 0.09 -12.92
C ILE A 64 -4.48 0.48 -14.38
N ILE A 65 -4.66 1.77 -14.63
CA ILE A 65 -4.92 2.35 -15.95
C ILE A 65 -3.80 3.27 -16.44
N ALA A 66 -2.73 3.42 -15.66
CA ALA A 66 -1.55 4.17 -16.07
C ALA A 66 -0.98 3.62 -17.39
N ALA A 67 -0.70 4.51 -18.35
CA ALA A 67 -0.17 4.14 -19.67
C ALA A 67 1.30 3.70 -19.61
N GLU A 68 2.07 4.28 -18.69
CA GLU A 68 3.48 3.96 -18.48
C GLU A 68 3.83 4.00 -16.98
N VAL A 69 4.98 3.42 -16.64
CA VAL A 69 5.54 3.48 -15.30
C VAL A 69 6.88 4.20 -15.36
N PRO A 70 7.11 5.23 -14.53
CA PRO A 70 8.37 5.96 -14.54
C PRO A 70 9.51 5.05 -14.08
N GLY A 71 10.74 5.41 -14.45
CA GLY A 71 11.95 4.72 -14.04
C GLY A 71 12.98 4.60 -15.15
N ASN A 72 14.26 4.73 -14.78
CA ASN A 72 15.36 4.59 -15.73
C ASN A 72 15.64 3.12 -16.03
N GLY A 73 15.03 2.64 -17.12
CA GLY A 73 15.20 1.28 -17.64
C GLY A 73 14.35 0.22 -16.93
N LYS A 74 14.34 -0.98 -17.53
CA LYS A 74 13.43 -2.07 -17.14
C LYS A 74 13.52 -2.50 -15.69
N LYS A 75 14.71 -2.40 -15.07
CA LYS A 75 14.91 -2.73 -13.65
C LYS A 75 14.13 -1.79 -12.72
N ALA A 76 14.25 -0.48 -12.95
CA ALA A 76 13.54 0.53 -12.17
C ALA A 76 12.02 0.43 -12.40
N GLN A 77 11.61 0.27 -13.67
CA GLN A 77 10.20 0.08 -14.03
C GLN A 77 9.61 -1.19 -13.41
N THR A 78 10.37 -2.30 -13.36
CA THR A 78 9.94 -3.53 -12.68
C THR A 78 9.70 -3.25 -11.20
N LYS A 79 10.62 -2.58 -10.50
CA LYS A 79 10.43 -2.19 -9.10
C LYS A 79 9.14 -1.39 -8.92
N ASN A 80 8.91 -0.39 -9.78
CA ASN A 80 7.74 0.46 -9.70
C ASN A 80 6.44 -0.31 -10.00
N CYS A 81 6.46 -1.33 -10.85
CA CYS A 81 5.33 -2.25 -11.02
C CYS A 81 5.01 -3.03 -9.74
N TYR A 82 6.01 -3.50 -8.97
CA TYR A 82 5.77 -4.14 -7.67
C TYR A 82 5.09 -3.17 -6.68
N LEU A 83 5.51 -1.89 -6.70
CA LEU A 83 4.92 -0.86 -5.84
C LEU A 83 3.47 -0.55 -6.24
N LEU A 84 3.20 -0.38 -7.53
CA LEU A 84 1.85 -0.12 -8.05
C LEU A 84 0.89 -1.27 -7.78
N GLU A 85 1.32 -2.51 -8.01
CA GLU A 85 0.47 -3.69 -7.76
C GLU A 85 0.16 -3.84 -6.27
N GLY A 86 1.15 -3.60 -5.40
CA GLY A 86 0.92 -3.60 -3.96
C GLY A 86 -0.02 -2.48 -3.51
N ALA A 87 0.10 -1.28 -4.10
CA ALA A 87 -0.83 -0.18 -3.85
C ALA A 87 -2.25 -0.51 -4.33
N ARG A 88 -2.39 -1.10 -5.53
CA ARG A 88 -3.68 -1.56 -6.08
C ARG A 88 -4.38 -2.54 -5.14
N CYS A 89 -3.68 -3.58 -4.70
CA CYS A 89 -4.21 -4.54 -3.71
C CYS A 89 -4.58 -3.86 -2.39
N PHE A 90 -3.76 -2.91 -1.93
CA PHE A 90 -4.03 -2.19 -0.70
C PHE A 90 -5.30 -1.35 -0.79
N LEU A 91 -5.47 -0.59 -1.90
CA LEU A 91 -6.67 0.19 -2.18
C LEU A 91 -7.92 -0.69 -2.29
N GLU A 92 -7.79 -1.90 -2.84
CA GLU A 92 -8.91 -2.83 -3.03
C GLU A 92 -9.31 -3.58 -1.74
N LYS A 93 -8.33 -4.01 -0.93
CA LYS A 93 -8.55 -5.01 0.14
C LYS A 93 -8.12 -4.56 1.54
N ASP A 94 -7.59 -3.34 1.68
CA ASP A 94 -6.93 -2.87 2.92
C ASP A 94 -5.70 -3.72 3.32
N GLU A 95 -5.18 -4.53 2.39
CA GLU A 95 -4.00 -5.38 2.54
C GLU A 95 -3.11 -5.30 1.28
N ALA A 96 -1.86 -4.88 1.44
CA ALA A 96 -0.91 -4.71 0.34
C ALA A 96 -0.25 -6.03 -0.09
N LYS A 97 -1.03 -7.11 -0.19
CA LYS A 97 -0.56 -8.45 -0.53
C LYS A 97 -0.98 -8.85 -1.96
N PHE A 98 -0.05 -9.37 -2.74
CA PHE A 98 -0.23 -9.65 -4.17
C PHE A 98 0.61 -10.83 -4.66
N ALA A 99 0.28 -11.40 -5.81
CA ALA A 99 1.06 -12.48 -6.42
C ALA A 99 2.08 -11.95 -7.42
N GLU A 100 3.16 -12.72 -7.65
CA GLU A 100 4.12 -12.37 -8.72
C GLU A 100 3.46 -12.30 -10.10
N ALA A 101 2.49 -13.19 -10.35
CA ALA A 101 1.82 -13.29 -11.63
C ALA A 101 1.14 -11.97 -12.02
N ASP A 102 0.55 -11.26 -11.05
CA ASP A 102 -0.12 -9.98 -11.25
C ASP A 102 0.90 -8.90 -11.65
N VAL A 103 2.05 -8.84 -10.97
CA VAL A 103 3.13 -7.91 -11.31
C VAL A 103 3.73 -8.21 -12.69
N VAL A 104 3.90 -9.49 -13.02
CA VAL A 104 4.40 -9.90 -14.34
C VAL A 104 3.42 -9.51 -15.44
N ALA A 105 2.11 -9.68 -15.20
CA ALA A 105 1.07 -9.24 -16.12
C ALA A 105 1.12 -7.72 -16.32
N LEU A 106 1.23 -6.96 -15.22
CA LEU A 106 1.39 -5.51 -15.26
C LEU A 106 2.64 -5.08 -16.03
N CYS A 107 3.80 -5.68 -15.74
CA CYS A 107 5.04 -5.39 -16.46
C CYS A 107 4.91 -5.65 -17.97
N LYS A 108 4.19 -6.69 -18.38
CA LYS A 108 3.96 -7.00 -19.79
C LYS A 108 3.03 -5.99 -20.43
N HIS A 109 1.95 -5.63 -19.74
CA HIS A 109 1.00 -4.62 -20.19
C HIS A 109 1.69 -3.27 -20.42
N LEU A 110 2.58 -2.86 -19.51
CA LEU A 110 3.34 -1.61 -19.58
C LEU A 110 4.62 -1.70 -20.43
N GLY A 111 4.87 -2.83 -21.11
CA GLY A 111 6.04 -3.01 -21.98
C GLY A 111 7.40 -3.07 -21.27
N CYS A 112 7.44 -3.08 -19.94
CA CYS A 112 8.68 -3.08 -19.15
C CYS A 112 9.12 -4.47 -18.66
N HIS A 113 8.43 -5.55 -19.08
CA HIS A 113 8.78 -6.90 -18.68
C HIS A 113 10.16 -7.31 -19.22
N ASP A 114 11.05 -7.62 -18.27
CA ASP A 114 12.36 -8.19 -18.54
C ASP A 114 12.36 -9.66 -18.11
N SER A 115 11.98 -10.57 -19.00
CA SER A 115 11.86 -12.00 -18.67
C SER A 115 13.19 -12.63 -18.24
N ALA A 116 14.32 -12.14 -18.77
CA ALA A 116 15.64 -12.66 -18.43
C ALA A 116 16.07 -12.22 -17.02
N ASN A 117 15.77 -10.98 -16.64
CA ASN A 117 16.22 -10.40 -15.38
C ASN A 117 15.12 -10.26 -14.32
N HIS A 118 13.87 -10.67 -14.56
CA HIS A 118 12.76 -10.40 -13.63
C HIS A 118 13.04 -10.92 -12.22
N ALA A 119 13.53 -12.16 -12.10
CA ALA A 119 13.88 -12.74 -10.81
C ALA A 119 15.03 -12.00 -10.11
N THR A 120 16.00 -11.50 -10.88
CA THR A 120 17.13 -10.69 -10.37
C THR A 120 16.65 -9.31 -9.91
N ASN A 121 15.81 -8.65 -10.72
CA ASN A 121 15.21 -7.35 -10.41
C ASN A 121 14.36 -7.46 -9.14
N ARG A 122 13.57 -8.52 -9.01
CA ARG A 122 12.77 -8.83 -7.82
C ARG A 122 13.63 -9.02 -6.56
N LYS A 123 14.76 -9.73 -6.66
CA LYS A 123 15.70 -9.88 -5.53
C LYS A 123 16.34 -8.56 -5.11
N SER A 124 16.40 -7.56 -6.01
CA SER A 124 16.97 -6.25 -5.73
C SER A 124 16.02 -5.24 -5.08
N LEU A 125 14.77 -5.64 -4.79
CA LEU A 125 13.77 -4.76 -4.18
C LEU A 125 14.09 -4.41 -2.71
N GLY A 126 14.94 -5.18 -2.04
CA GLY A 126 15.38 -4.85 -0.68
C GLY A 126 14.24 -4.91 0.34
N ASN A 127 14.12 -3.87 1.17
CA ASN A 127 13.11 -3.79 2.24
C ASN A 127 11.77 -3.19 1.80
N VAL A 128 11.60 -2.88 0.51
CA VAL A 128 10.39 -2.25 -0.03
C VAL A 128 9.33 -3.29 -0.39
N VAL A 129 9.75 -4.55 -0.55
CA VAL A 129 8.88 -5.70 -0.82
C VAL A 129 9.38 -6.87 0.01
N THR A 130 8.49 -7.55 0.71
CA THR A 130 8.79 -8.78 1.45
C THR A 130 7.96 -9.93 0.91
N GLY A 131 8.37 -11.17 1.19
CA GLY A 131 7.68 -12.38 0.74
C GLY A 131 8.44 -13.16 -0.33
N THR A 132 7.79 -14.16 -0.90
CA THR A 132 8.37 -15.04 -1.92
C THR A 132 7.38 -15.27 -3.06
N LYS A 133 7.87 -15.86 -4.15
CA LYS A 133 7.00 -16.24 -5.27
C LYS A 133 5.87 -17.18 -4.83
N ASP A 134 6.17 -18.09 -3.91
CA ASP A 134 5.25 -19.13 -3.48
C ASP A 134 4.22 -18.64 -2.44
N SER A 135 4.62 -17.71 -1.55
CA SER A 135 3.74 -17.16 -0.51
C SER A 135 3.04 -15.85 -0.89
N GLY A 136 3.42 -15.29 -2.04
CA GLY A 136 3.06 -13.94 -2.44
C GLY A 136 3.99 -12.88 -1.83
N PHE A 137 3.79 -11.65 -2.29
CA PHE A 137 4.55 -10.49 -1.86
C PHE A 137 3.68 -9.53 -1.08
N THR A 138 4.32 -8.72 -0.24
CA THR A 138 3.66 -7.69 0.55
C THR A 138 4.48 -6.41 0.53
N LEU A 139 3.83 -5.25 0.48
CA LEU A 139 4.48 -3.97 0.76
C LEU A 139 4.49 -3.71 2.28
N PRO A 140 5.65 -3.81 2.96
CA PRO A 140 5.77 -3.30 4.31
C PRO A 140 5.71 -1.76 4.32
N ALA A 141 5.77 -1.15 5.51
CA ALA A 141 5.70 0.30 5.64
C ALA A 141 6.71 1.09 4.76
N PRO A 142 7.98 0.68 4.59
CA PRO A 142 8.88 1.31 3.64
C PRO A 142 8.38 1.24 2.18
N GLY A 143 7.84 0.09 1.78
CA GLY A 143 7.25 -0.12 0.46
C GLY A 143 6.03 0.76 0.21
N LEU A 144 5.14 0.88 1.19
CA LEU A 144 3.96 1.75 1.10
C LEU A 144 4.34 3.24 1.00
N LYS A 145 5.43 3.66 1.66
CA LYS A 145 5.96 5.02 1.52
C LYS A 145 6.51 5.26 0.11
N GLU A 146 7.27 4.32 -0.44
CA GLU A 146 7.77 4.43 -1.81
C GLU A 146 6.66 4.37 -2.86
N ALA A 147 5.65 3.52 -2.65
CA ALA A 147 4.47 3.48 -3.52
C ALA A 147 3.73 4.82 -3.53
N ALA A 148 3.57 5.47 -2.37
CA ALA A 148 2.98 6.80 -2.32
C ALA A 148 3.83 7.86 -3.03
N ALA A 149 5.16 7.80 -2.90
CA ALA A 149 6.06 8.71 -3.61
C ALA A 149 5.95 8.52 -5.14
N LEU A 150 5.89 7.27 -5.60
CA LEU A 150 5.68 6.92 -6.99
C LEU A 150 4.34 7.44 -7.54
N ILE A 151 3.25 7.26 -6.79
CA ILE A 151 1.92 7.76 -7.17
C ILE A 151 1.96 9.28 -7.35
N LYS A 152 2.64 10.01 -6.45
CA LYS A 152 2.81 11.46 -6.58
C LYS A 152 3.61 11.84 -7.82
N GLU A 153 4.70 11.14 -8.11
CA GLU A 153 5.51 11.37 -9.32
C GLU A 153 4.65 11.19 -10.58
N MET A 154 3.88 10.10 -10.65
CA MET A 154 3.00 9.79 -11.77
C MET A 154 1.84 10.77 -11.91
N ALA A 155 1.30 11.29 -10.80
CA ALA A 155 0.24 12.29 -10.83
C ALA A 155 0.70 13.68 -11.30
N THR A 156 2.02 13.92 -11.32
CA THR A 156 2.63 15.18 -11.79
C THR A 156 3.29 15.07 -13.16
N SER A 157 3.33 13.87 -13.74
CA SER A 157 4.00 13.58 -15.02
C SER A 157 3.14 13.96 -16.23
#